data_AF-A0A2M8HPN4-F1
#
_entry.id   AF-A0A2M8HPN4-F1
#
_cell.length_a   1.000
_cell.length_b   1.000
_cell.length_c   1.000
_cell.angle_alpha   90.00
_cell.angle_beta   90.00
_cell.angle_gamma   90.00
#
_symmetry.space_group_name_H-M   'P 1'
#
loop_
_entity.id
_entity.type
_entity.pdbx_description
1 polymer ?
#
loop_
_entity_poly.entity_id
_entity_poly.type
_entity_poly.pdbx_seq_one_letter_code
_entity_poly.pdbx_strand_id
1 'polypeptide(L)'
;MKRYRLNDPKTLLGILNKLQNIPVSQPGTEMSYLIESPKIENGLAKSTHIKLTPIKGEMGKPEHIVAILKENKVELKIKLLNPFQNDLFDVTEIVIEPLARSTKRASLSGIQAQNLHIAENVQIATILSLYGKTSIITQTINKFQDLIERTLSNHNFFIKKINVGFFYSTTNPLLEQISQAKTPFFLRDSHKKIIYTERTFFNPNNKMQQREIDATFHNYLVNNIKSVLIVPLFTNKNMLIGYVEITSNMPNLGNSYLSNDIESSNGISALLAFLESSSEDFIFNMEIAYVKDWYKMADKETIRDLSEDGKGVGIYYSGKDISEQYPAGSKISFQISINNQAYTFFGNLKGWKKPKPGFSKGILGTKIHSCDIPNGIELVQHYAANVIQGAL
;
A
#
# COMPACT_ATOMS: atom_id res chain seq x y z
N MET A 1 -2.57 3.03 -11.61
CA MET A 1 -3.63 4.06 -11.66
C MET A 1 -3.04 5.34 -12.22
N LYS A 2 -3.76 6.09 -13.07
CA LYS A 2 -3.21 7.31 -13.69
C LYS A 2 -3.12 8.43 -12.65
N ARG A 3 -1.92 8.97 -12.45
CA ARG A 3 -1.67 10.21 -11.69
C ARG A 3 -1.91 11.39 -12.62
N TYR A 4 -2.71 12.36 -12.17
CA TYR A 4 -2.93 13.60 -12.93
C TYR A 4 -2.03 14.69 -12.36
N ARG A 5 -1.17 15.25 -13.21
CA ARG A 5 -0.33 16.40 -12.87
C ARG A 5 -0.95 17.63 -13.47
N LEU A 6 -1.23 18.62 -12.64
CA LEU A 6 -1.92 19.85 -13.01
C LEU A 6 -1.02 21.02 -12.64
N ASN A 7 -0.80 21.90 -13.60
CA ASN A 7 0.04 23.10 -13.46
C ASN A 7 -0.64 24.36 -14.02
N ASP A 8 -1.83 24.23 -14.61
CA ASP A 8 -2.60 25.37 -15.10
C ASP A 8 -3.20 26.18 -13.93
N PRO A 9 -2.91 27.49 -13.80
CA PRO A 9 -3.32 28.31 -12.65
C PRO A 9 -4.82 28.31 -12.36
N LYS A 10 -5.68 28.28 -13.39
CA LYS A 10 -7.15 28.24 -13.20
C LYS A 10 -7.58 26.90 -12.59
N THR A 11 -6.99 25.82 -13.08
CA THR A 11 -7.23 24.47 -12.57
C THR A 11 -6.70 24.31 -11.14
N LEU A 12 -5.51 24.85 -10.86
CA LEU A 12 -4.92 24.90 -9.53
C LEU A 12 -5.84 25.59 -8.53
N LEU A 13 -6.29 26.82 -8.85
CA LEU A 13 -7.21 27.58 -8.01
C LEU A 13 -8.51 26.83 -7.73
N GLY A 14 -9.08 26.17 -8.74
CA GLY A 14 -10.30 25.38 -8.60
C GLY A 14 -10.18 24.21 -7.62
N ILE A 15 -8.99 23.61 -7.51
CA ILE A 15 -8.70 22.54 -6.54
C ILE A 15 -8.43 23.11 -5.16
N LEU A 16 -7.61 24.17 -5.06
CA LEU A 16 -7.26 24.80 -3.80
C LEU A 16 -8.49 25.36 -3.07
N ASN A 17 -9.45 25.92 -3.81
CA ASN A 17 -10.74 26.35 -3.26
C ASN A 17 -11.53 25.21 -2.59
N LYS A 18 -11.39 23.98 -3.07
CA LYS A 18 -12.03 22.80 -2.46
C LYS A 18 -11.29 22.30 -1.22
N LEU A 19 -10.02 22.70 -1.04
CA LEU A 19 -9.16 22.27 0.05
C LEU A 19 -9.12 23.25 1.23
N GLN A 20 -9.69 24.46 1.12
CA GLN A 20 -9.62 25.50 2.16
C GLN A 20 -10.07 25.03 3.55
N ASN A 21 -11.06 24.14 3.62
CA ASN A 21 -11.61 23.59 4.87
C ASN A 21 -11.11 22.17 5.18
N ILE A 22 -10.08 21.70 4.48
CA ILE A 22 -9.53 20.35 4.64
C ILE A 22 -8.12 20.48 5.21
N PRO A 23 -7.83 19.85 6.36
CA PRO A 23 -6.47 19.80 6.89
C PRO A 23 -5.50 19.19 5.87
N VAL A 24 -4.41 19.90 5.62
CA VAL A 24 -3.31 19.44 4.76
C VAL A 24 -2.10 19.13 5.63
N SER A 25 -1.46 18.00 5.43
CA SER A 25 -0.33 17.55 6.26
C SER A 25 0.97 17.50 5.47
N GLN A 26 2.08 17.75 6.16
CA GLN A 26 3.40 17.50 5.59
C GLN A 26 3.72 16.01 5.74
N PRO A 27 4.04 15.28 4.66
CA PRO A 27 4.36 13.87 4.74
C PRO A 27 5.55 13.59 5.66
N GLY A 28 5.42 12.54 6.49
CA GLY A 28 6.49 12.10 7.39
C GLY A 28 6.65 12.95 8.65
N THR A 29 5.75 13.90 8.92
CA THR A 29 5.75 14.71 10.16
C THR A 29 4.35 14.76 10.78
N GLU A 30 4.25 15.28 12.00
CA GLU A 30 2.96 15.53 12.66
C GLU A 30 2.35 16.91 12.30
N MET A 31 2.98 17.66 11.39
CA MET A 31 2.58 19.02 11.06
C MET A 31 1.35 19.03 10.14
N SER A 32 0.38 19.88 10.47
CA SER A 32 -0.83 20.08 9.67
C SER A 32 -1.23 21.56 9.60
N TYR A 33 -1.81 21.94 8.46
CA TYR A 33 -2.14 23.32 8.11
C TYR A 33 -3.56 23.43 7.53
N LEU A 34 -4.12 24.63 7.52
CA LEU A 34 -5.24 25.04 6.68
C LEU A 34 -4.72 25.89 5.52
N ILE A 35 -5.36 25.73 4.36
CA ILE A 35 -5.12 26.57 3.19
C ILE A 35 -6.05 27.78 3.24
N GLU A 36 -5.48 28.96 3.25
CA GLU A 36 -6.20 30.23 3.24
C GLU A 36 -5.91 31.03 1.98
N SER A 37 -6.89 31.84 1.59
CA SER A 37 -6.75 32.86 0.54
C SER A 37 -6.09 32.39 -0.77
N PRO A 38 -6.47 31.23 -1.35
CA PRO A 38 -5.95 30.82 -2.65
C PRO A 38 -6.34 31.85 -3.71
N LYS A 39 -5.35 32.35 -4.45
CA LYS A 39 -5.55 33.35 -5.50
C LYS A 39 -4.56 33.15 -6.64
N ILE A 40 -4.99 33.53 -7.84
CA ILE A 40 -4.11 33.61 -9.01
C ILE A 40 -3.53 35.02 -9.04
N GLU A 41 -2.21 35.14 -9.12
CA GLU A 41 -1.56 36.41 -9.39
C GLU A 41 -1.24 36.51 -10.88
N ASN A 42 -1.75 37.58 -11.49
CA ASN A 42 -1.56 37.86 -12.91
C ASN A 42 -0.26 38.64 -13.13
N GLY A 43 0.88 37.96 -12.93
CA GLY A 43 2.22 38.45 -13.26
C GLY A 43 2.79 37.88 -14.57
N LEU A 44 4.06 38.20 -14.87
CA LEU A 44 4.81 37.66 -16.04
C LEU A 44 4.86 36.13 -16.05
N ALA A 45 4.96 35.51 -14.88
CA ALA A 45 4.71 34.09 -14.65
C ALA A 45 3.39 33.99 -13.90
N LYS A 46 2.33 33.49 -14.54
CA LYS A 46 1.05 33.25 -13.85
C LYS A 46 1.29 32.27 -12.71
N SER A 47 1.09 32.70 -11.48
CA SER A 47 1.36 31.92 -10.26
C SER A 47 0.10 31.77 -9.41
N THR A 48 0.07 30.75 -8.54
CA THR A 48 -1.11 30.47 -7.69
C THR A 48 -0.67 30.48 -6.24
N HIS A 49 -1.05 31.51 -5.51
CA HIS A 49 -0.57 31.73 -4.16
C HIS A 49 -1.55 31.20 -3.12
N ILE A 50 -1.02 30.67 -2.02
CA ILE A 50 -1.77 30.24 -0.84
C ILE A 50 -1.11 30.75 0.44
N LYS A 51 -1.91 30.91 1.49
CA LYS A 51 -1.42 31.04 2.85
C LYS A 51 -1.64 29.74 3.63
N LEU A 52 -0.69 29.38 4.49
CA LEU A 52 -0.82 28.23 5.38
C LEU A 52 -0.93 28.69 6.83
N THR A 53 -1.96 28.21 7.53
CA THR A 53 -2.17 28.45 8.96
C THR A 53 -2.00 27.12 9.73
N PRO A 54 -1.09 27.02 10.72
CA PRO A 54 -0.85 25.75 11.41
C PRO A 54 -2.04 25.36 12.30
N ILE A 55 -2.48 24.10 12.18
CA ILE A 55 -3.48 23.48 13.06
C ILE A 55 -2.78 22.67 14.16
N LYS A 56 -1.70 21.96 13.79
CA LYS A 56 -0.91 21.12 14.70
C LYS A 56 0.56 21.28 14.38
N GLY A 57 1.37 21.57 15.40
CA GLY A 57 2.80 21.87 15.26
C GLY A 57 3.09 23.35 15.05
N GLU A 58 4.38 23.70 15.02
CA GLU A 58 4.84 25.06 14.70
C GLU A 58 4.86 25.32 13.19
N MET A 59 4.97 26.60 12.82
CA MET A 59 5.02 27.01 11.42
C MET A 59 6.32 26.56 10.74
N GLY A 60 6.22 25.48 9.96
CA GLY A 60 7.34 24.90 9.19
C GLY A 60 7.58 25.57 7.83
N LYS A 61 8.56 25.06 7.08
CA LYS A 61 8.81 25.40 5.67
C LYS A 61 8.55 24.19 4.76
N PRO A 62 7.28 23.75 4.61
CA PRO A 62 6.96 22.58 3.81
C PRO A 62 7.27 22.82 2.33
N GLU A 63 7.92 21.84 1.69
CA GLU A 63 8.14 21.82 0.23
C GLU A 63 6.97 21.15 -0.52
N HIS A 64 6.24 20.30 0.19
CA HIS A 64 5.04 19.65 -0.32
C HIS A 64 4.09 19.31 0.83
N ILE A 65 2.79 19.34 0.55
CA ILE A 65 1.72 19.07 1.50
C ILE A 65 0.67 18.16 0.85
N VAL A 66 0.02 17.34 1.64
CA VAL A 66 -0.92 16.31 1.17
C VAL A 66 -2.27 16.49 1.85
N ALA A 67 -3.33 16.34 1.06
CA ALA A 67 -4.71 16.35 1.53
C ALA A 67 -5.46 15.13 0.97
N ILE A 68 -6.48 14.69 1.69
CA ILE A 68 -7.43 13.70 1.17
C ILE A 68 -8.72 14.45 0.80
N LEU A 69 -8.99 14.54 -0.50
CA LEU A 69 -10.24 15.11 -1.02
C LEU A 69 -11.13 13.98 -1.53
N LYS A 70 -12.08 13.55 -0.69
CA LYS A 70 -12.95 12.39 -0.95
C LYS A 70 -12.13 11.13 -1.26
N GLU A 71 -12.16 10.68 -2.51
CA GLU A 71 -11.51 9.47 -3.01
C GLU A 71 -10.15 9.75 -3.67
N ASN A 72 -9.60 10.96 -3.53
CA ASN A 72 -8.34 11.33 -4.15
C ASN A 72 -7.36 11.83 -3.11
N LYS A 73 -6.13 11.35 -3.20
CA LYS A 73 -4.97 11.95 -2.55
C LYS A 73 -4.53 13.10 -3.43
N VAL A 74 -4.53 14.30 -2.86
CA VAL A 74 -4.11 15.52 -3.52
C VAL A 74 -2.80 15.94 -2.88
N GLU A 75 -1.72 15.91 -3.64
CA GLU A 75 -0.40 16.40 -3.23
C GLU A 75 -0.16 17.75 -3.90
N LEU A 76 0.16 18.77 -3.10
CA LEU A 76 0.50 20.11 -3.56
C LEU A 76 2.00 20.29 -3.39
N LYS A 77 2.71 20.58 -4.48
CA LYS A 77 4.11 21.02 -4.42
C LYS A 77 4.16 22.54 -4.32
N ILE A 78 4.79 23.02 -3.26
CA ILE A 78 4.75 24.42 -2.88
C ILE A 78 6.15 24.99 -2.71
N LYS A 79 6.29 26.28 -2.99
CA LYS A 79 7.54 27.02 -2.84
C LYS A 79 7.28 28.27 -2.03
N LEU A 80 8.13 28.52 -1.04
CA LEU A 80 8.05 29.75 -0.26
C LEU A 80 8.26 30.96 -1.17
N LEU A 81 7.31 31.90 -1.18
CA LEU A 81 7.37 33.09 -2.03
C LEU A 81 8.33 34.13 -1.48
N ASN A 82 8.38 34.25 -0.16
CA ASN A 82 9.16 35.27 0.51
C ASN A 82 9.96 34.64 1.66
N PRO A 83 11.29 34.70 1.66
CA PRO A 83 12.11 34.14 2.74
C PRO A 83 11.88 34.83 4.11
N PHE A 84 11.23 35.99 4.13
CA PHE A 84 10.88 36.75 5.32
C PHE A 84 9.42 36.56 5.79
N GLN A 85 8.58 35.84 5.03
CA GLN A 85 7.22 35.48 5.43
C GLN A 85 7.07 33.96 5.39
N ASN A 86 6.89 33.33 6.55
CA ASN A 86 6.88 31.86 6.65
C ASN A 86 5.55 31.22 6.23
N ASP A 87 4.54 32.00 5.86
CA ASP A 87 3.17 31.57 5.62
C ASP A 87 2.69 31.67 4.17
N LEU A 88 3.42 32.38 3.30
CA LEU A 88 3.01 32.64 1.93
C LEU A 88 3.76 31.76 0.92
N PHE A 89 3.01 30.94 0.17
CA PHE A 89 3.56 29.95 -0.75
C PHE A 89 2.97 30.05 -2.15
N ASP A 90 3.78 29.72 -3.16
CA ASP A 90 3.36 29.48 -4.53
C ASP A 90 3.14 27.99 -4.77
N VAL A 91 2.02 27.64 -5.40
CA VAL A 91 1.66 26.26 -5.74
C VAL A 91 2.14 25.98 -7.16
N THR A 92 3.20 25.19 -7.25
CA THR A 92 3.90 24.90 -8.51
C THR A 92 3.26 23.75 -9.29
N GLU A 93 2.73 22.76 -8.58
CA GLU A 93 2.11 21.57 -9.17
C GLU A 93 1.11 20.98 -8.18
N ILE A 94 0.00 20.47 -8.72
CA ILE A 94 -0.90 19.58 -8.00
C ILE A 94 -0.86 18.21 -8.63
N VAL A 95 -0.54 17.21 -7.84
CA VAL A 95 -0.63 15.80 -8.21
C VAL A 95 -1.89 15.22 -7.59
N ILE A 96 -2.86 14.85 -8.43
CA ILE A 96 -4.03 14.09 -8.01
C ILE A 96 -3.75 12.63 -8.30
N GLU A 97 -3.64 11.87 -7.21
CA GLU A 97 -3.60 10.42 -7.25
C GLU A 97 -4.97 9.92 -6.78
N PRO A 98 -5.74 9.25 -7.65
CA PRO A 98 -6.91 8.51 -7.19
C PRO A 98 -6.43 7.58 -6.07
N LEU A 99 -7.00 7.69 -4.87
CA LEU A 99 -6.79 6.67 -3.88
C LEU A 99 -7.24 5.37 -4.51
N ALA A 100 -6.52 4.28 -4.25
CA ALA A 100 -6.99 2.96 -4.62
C ALA A 100 -8.44 2.87 -4.17
N ARG A 101 -9.38 2.86 -5.14
CA ARG A 101 -10.81 2.87 -4.84
C ARG A 101 -11.04 1.83 -3.75
N SER A 102 -11.90 2.12 -2.78
CA SER A 102 -12.73 1.03 -2.28
C SER A 102 -13.43 0.50 -3.52
N THR A 103 -12.97 -0.65 -4.00
CA THR A 103 -13.47 -1.36 -5.17
C THR A 103 -15.00 -1.26 -5.21
N LYS A 104 -15.59 -0.98 -6.38
CA LYS A 104 -17.05 -0.72 -6.51
C LYS A 104 -17.81 -1.79 -5.74
N ARG A 105 -18.86 -1.43 -5.00
CA ARG A 105 -19.57 -2.40 -4.14
C ARG A 105 -21.00 -2.61 -4.61
N ALA A 106 -21.42 -3.87 -4.69
CA ALA A 106 -22.82 -4.23 -4.92
C ALA A 106 -23.50 -4.49 -3.58
N SER A 107 -24.72 -3.97 -3.40
CA SER A 107 -25.61 -4.40 -2.33
C SER A 107 -26.16 -5.77 -2.68
N LEU A 108 -26.21 -6.67 -1.69
CA LEU A 108 -26.60 -8.05 -1.92
C LEU A 108 -27.87 -8.38 -1.15
N SER A 109 -28.75 -9.14 -1.81
CA SER A 109 -29.87 -9.81 -1.18
C SER A 109 -29.58 -11.31 -1.11
N GLY A 110 -29.93 -11.95 0.02
CA GLY A 110 -29.89 -13.41 0.16
C GLY A 110 -28.56 -14.05 0.55
N ILE A 111 -27.43 -13.33 0.54
CA ILE A 111 -26.14 -13.91 0.96
C ILE A 111 -25.95 -13.76 2.47
N GLN A 112 -25.50 -14.86 3.09
CA GLN A 112 -25.32 -14.97 4.52
C GLN A 112 -23.87 -15.30 4.84
N ALA A 113 -23.32 -14.59 5.83
CA ALA A 113 -22.12 -14.95 6.54
C ALA A 113 -22.52 -15.88 7.69
N GLN A 114 -22.22 -17.16 7.55
CA GLN A 114 -22.42 -18.18 8.58
C GLN A 114 -21.19 -18.26 9.49
N ASN A 115 -21.36 -18.70 10.74
CA ASN A 115 -20.26 -18.96 11.67
C ASN A 115 -19.26 -17.78 11.71
N LEU A 116 -19.77 -16.58 11.98
CA LEU A 116 -18.95 -15.38 12.07
C LEU A 116 -18.14 -15.41 13.37
N HIS A 117 -16.82 -15.49 13.25
CA HIS A 117 -15.91 -15.44 14.38
C HIS A 117 -14.95 -14.26 14.25
N ILE A 118 -14.48 -13.78 15.40
CA ILE A 118 -13.46 -12.75 15.52
C ILE A 118 -12.42 -13.19 16.54
N ALA A 119 -11.18 -12.81 16.34
CA ALA A 119 -10.09 -13.08 17.25
C ALA A 119 -9.30 -11.80 17.52
N GLU A 120 -8.57 -11.80 18.63
CA GLU A 120 -7.71 -10.68 19.00
C GLU A 120 -6.69 -10.36 17.92
N ASN A 121 -6.24 -9.11 17.90
CA ASN A 121 -5.26 -8.65 16.94
C ASN A 121 -3.88 -9.22 17.27
N VAL A 122 -3.50 -10.29 16.56
CA VAL A 122 -2.15 -10.83 16.60
C VAL A 122 -1.27 -10.07 15.61
N GLN A 123 -0.15 -9.52 16.09
CA GLN A 123 0.81 -8.77 15.26
C GLN A 123 2.03 -9.63 14.96
N ILE A 124 2.44 -9.65 13.68
CA ILE A 124 3.60 -10.44 13.25
C ILE A 124 4.90 -10.10 13.98
N ALA A 125 5.14 -8.84 14.35
CA ALA A 125 6.34 -8.47 15.09
C ALA A 125 6.39 -9.13 16.47
N THR A 126 5.25 -9.26 17.15
CA THR A 126 5.13 -9.98 18.42
C THR A 126 5.31 -11.47 18.22
N ILE A 127 4.78 -12.05 17.14
CA ILE A 127 5.01 -13.46 16.82
C ILE A 127 6.52 -13.71 16.59
N LEU A 128 7.18 -12.88 15.79
CA LEU A 128 8.60 -13.03 15.47
C LEU A 128 9.47 -12.89 16.72
N SER A 129 9.14 -11.99 17.65
CA SER A 129 9.88 -11.83 18.90
C SER A 129 9.69 -12.99 19.87
N LEU A 130 8.48 -13.55 19.95
CA LEU A 130 8.16 -14.65 20.87
C LEU A 130 8.55 -16.02 20.36
N TYR A 131 8.33 -16.28 19.07
CA TYR A 131 8.41 -17.61 18.48
C TYR A 131 9.56 -17.77 17.48
N GLY A 132 10.28 -16.69 17.14
CA GLY A 132 11.47 -16.74 16.30
C GLY A 132 11.23 -17.49 14.98
N LYS A 133 12.24 -18.20 14.49
CA LYS A 133 12.14 -18.99 13.26
C LYS A 133 11.49 -20.35 13.53
N THR A 134 10.16 -20.43 13.46
CA THR A 134 9.43 -21.70 13.57
C THR A 134 9.27 -22.42 12.22
N SER A 135 8.83 -23.67 12.25
CA SER A 135 8.44 -24.44 11.06
C SER A 135 7.28 -23.78 10.30
N ILE A 136 6.28 -23.26 11.01
CA ILE A 136 5.11 -22.59 10.41
C ILE A 136 5.54 -21.32 9.66
N ILE A 137 6.38 -20.49 10.27
CA ILE A 137 6.92 -19.28 9.64
C ILE A 137 7.75 -19.66 8.41
N THR A 138 8.61 -20.67 8.53
CA THR A 138 9.44 -21.15 7.40
C THR A 138 8.59 -21.68 6.23
N GLN A 139 7.54 -22.46 6.51
CA GLN A 139 6.63 -22.95 5.47
C GLN A 139 5.89 -21.80 4.77
N THR A 140 5.48 -20.77 5.53
CA THR A 140 4.76 -19.62 4.98
C THR A 140 5.68 -18.77 4.11
N ILE A 141 6.94 -18.59 4.52
CA ILE A 141 7.99 -17.93 3.73
C ILE A 141 8.23 -18.67 2.41
N ASN A 142 8.40 -19.99 2.45
CA ASN A 142 8.64 -20.78 1.24
C ASN A 142 7.48 -20.66 0.25
N LYS A 143 6.22 -20.77 0.74
CA LYS A 143 5.03 -20.57 -0.11
C LYS A 143 5.00 -19.18 -0.76
N PHE A 144 5.42 -18.15 -0.04
CA PHE A 144 5.48 -16.78 -0.56
C PHE A 144 6.60 -16.62 -1.59
N GLN A 145 7.76 -17.23 -1.36
CA GLN A 145 8.84 -17.28 -2.36
C GLN A 145 8.36 -17.94 -3.66
N ASP A 146 7.74 -19.12 -3.57
CA ASP A 146 7.20 -19.83 -4.72
C ASP A 146 6.16 -18.99 -5.48
N LEU A 147 5.29 -18.27 -4.77
CA LEU A 147 4.29 -17.38 -5.37
C LEU A 147 4.98 -16.26 -6.17
N ILE A 148 5.97 -15.58 -5.58
CA ILE A 148 6.67 -14.49 -6.26
C ILE A 148 7.43 -15.03 -7.48
N GLU A 149 8.11 -16.18 -7.35
CA GLU A 149 8.85 -16.82 -8.43
C GLU A 149 7.93 -17.18 -9.61
N ARG A 150 6.76 -17.77 -9.34
CA ARG A 150 5.76 -18.07 -10.38
C ARG A 150 5.23 -16.81 -11.04
N THR A 151 4.85 -15.79 -10.26
CA THR A 151 4.35 -14.53 -10.81
C THR A 151 5.38 -13.86 -11.70
N LEU A 152 6.65 -13.81 -11.26
CA LEU A 152 7.72 -13.20 -12.03
C LEU A 152 8.03 -13.98 -13.31
N SER A 153 8.02 -15.31 -13.25
CA SER A 153 8.21 -16.17 -14.41
C SER A 153 7.11 -15.94 -15.45
N ASN A 154 5.85 -15.80 -15.01
CA ASN A 154 4.71 -15.52 -15.89
C ASN A 154 4.81 -14.14 -16.60
N HIS A 155 5.57 -13.21 -16.05
CA HIS A 155 5.82 -11.89 -16.64
C HIS A 155 7.16 -11.82 -17.39
N ASN A 156 7.79 -12.98 -17.68
CA ASN A 156 9.06 -13.09 -18.41
C ASN A 156 10.25 -12.37 -17.73
N PHE A 157 10.21 -12.21 -16.41
CA PHE A 157 11.36 -11.67 -15.68
C PHE A 157 12.47 -12.72 -15.54
N PHE A 158 13.70 -12.35 -15.91
CA PHE A 158 14.89 -13.19 -15.73
C PHE A 158 15.37 -13.18 -14.27
N ILE A 159 14.70 -13.97 -13.42
CA ILE A 159 15.03 -14.11 -12.01
C ILE A 159 15.96 -15.30 -11.81
N LYS A 160 17.05 -15.08 -11.08
CA LYS A 160 17.97 -16.16 -10.69
C LYS A 160 17.58 -16.79 -9.35
N LYS A 161 17.18 -15.95 -8.39
CA LYS A 161 16.89 -16.38 -7.02
C LYS A 161 16.03 -15.36 -6.30
N ILE A 162 15.08 -15.83 -5.51
CA ILE A 162 14.33 -15.02 -4.54
C ILE A 162 14.67 -15.46 -3.13
N ASN A 163 14.93 -14.51 -2.25
CA ASN A 163 15.16 -14.73 -0.84
C ASN A 163 14.25 -13.82 -0.02
N VAL A 164 13.65 -14.33 1.05
CA VAL A 164 12.85 -13.50 1.97
C VAL A 164 13.48 -13.55 3.34
N GLY A 165 13.92 -12.40 3.84
CA GLY A 165 14.55 -12.24 5.15
C GLY A 165 13.61 -11.56 6.15
N PHE A 166 13.75 -11.90 7.44
CA PHE A 166 12.99 -11.29 8.55
C PHE A 166 13.87 -10.87 9.71
N PHE A 167 13.35 -9.94 10.52
CA PHE A 167 13.93 -9.52 11.78
C PHE A 167 13.67 -10.59 12.86
N TYR A 168 14.59 -11.56 12.98
CA TYR A 168 14.59 -12.54 14.07
C TYR A 168 15.55 -12.06 15.15
N SER A 169 15.14 -11.07 15.95
CA SER A 169 15.85 -10.61 17.17
C SER A 169 17.37 -10.35 17.09
N THR A 170 17.97 -10.20 15.90
CA THR A 170 19.41 -9.96 15.73
C THR A 170 19.67 -8.86 14.72
N THR A 171 20.65 -8.02 15.02
CA THR A 171 21.20 -6.95 14.19
C THR A 171 21.62 -7.51 12.83
N ASN A 172 20.75 -7.33 11.84
CA ASN A 172 21.08 -7.59 10.44
C ASN A 172 21.50 -6.25 9.82
N PRO A 173 22.78 -6.06 9.47
CA PRO A 173 23.27 -4.78 8.96
C PRO A 173 22.50 -4.27 7.74
N LEU A 174 21.99 -5.20 6.91
CA LEU A 174 21.12 -4.87 5.78
C LEU A 174 19.80 -4.25 6.23
N LEU A 175 19.16 -4.83 7.26
CA LEU A 175 17.89 -4.32 7.80
C LEU A 175 18.08 -2.98 8.51
N GLU A 176 19.20 -2.77 9.21
CA GLU A 176 19.54 -1.47 9.80
C GLU A 176 19.68 -0.40 8.71
N GLN A 177 20.42 -0.69 7.65
CA GLN A 177 20.57 0.21 6.51
C GLN A 177 19.23 0.51 5.81
N ILE A 178 18.37 -0.51 5.62
CA ILE A 178 17.02 -0.34 5.08
C ILE A 178 16.16 0.56 5.98
N SER A 179 16.22 0.36 7.30
CA SER A 179 15.40 1.11 8.26
C SER A 179 15.70 2.61 8.28
N GLN A 180 16.94 2.99 7.98
CA GLN A 180 17.39 4.39 8.02
C GLN A 180 17.05 5.17 6.74
N ALA A 181 17.03 4.49 5.59
CA ALA A 181 17.04 5.15 4.29
C ALA A 181 15.66 5.54 3.72
N LYS A 182 14.54 5.10 4.35
CA LYS A 182 13.17 5.53 4.02
C LYS A 182 12.78 5.48 2.52
N THR A 183 13.37 4.57 1.73
CA THR A 183 12.96 4.35 0.33
C THR A 183 12.08 3.10 0.18
N PRO A 184 11.17 3.07 -0.82
CA PRO A 184 10.24 1.95 -1.01
C PRO A 184 10.92 0.66 -1.51
N PHE A 185 12.13 0.77 -2.07
CA PHE A 185 12.98 -0.34 -2.45
C PHE A 185 14.45 0.12 -2.50
N PHE A 186 15.35 -0.86 -2.57
CA PHE A 186 16.79 -0.64 -2.65
C PHE A 186 17.39 -1.51 -3.74
N LEU A 187 18.56 -1.10 -4.24
CA LEU A 187 19.41 -1.96 -5.02
C LEU A 187 20.65 -2.30 -4.24
N ARG A 188 21.12 -3.53 -4.43
CA ARG A 188 22.41 -3.96 -3.91
C ARG A 188 23.22 -4.60 -5.02
N ASP A 189 24.49 -4.22 -5.11
CA ASP A 189 25.48 -4.97 -5.90
C ASP A 189 25.64 -6.36 -5.25
N SER A 190 25.29 -7.42 -5.96
CA SER A 190 25.41 -8.79 -5.44
C SER A 190 26.83 -9.20 -5.03
N HIS A 191 27.85 -8.59 -5.63
CA HIS A 191 29.25 -8.93 -5.42
C HIS A 191 29.90 -8.03 -4.36
N LYS A 192 29.78 -6.71 -4.51
CA LYS A 192 30.35 -5.74 -3.56
C LYS A 192 29.50 -5.57 -2.30
N LYS A 193 28.25 -6.05 -2.30
CA LYS A 193 27.25 -5.90 -1.22
C LYS A 193 26.96 -4.45 -0.83
N ILE A 194 27.33 -3.50 -1.67
CA ILE A 194 27.04 -2.07 -1.48
C ILE A 194 25.56 -1.84 -1.77
N ILE A 195 24.87 -1.20 -0.85
CA ILE A 195 23.48 -0.76 -1.03
C ILE A 195 23.48 0.62 -1.64
N TYR A 196 22.73 0.77 -2.71
CA TYR A 196 22.41 2.05 -3.31
C TYR A 196 21.02 2.44 -2.81
N THR A 197 21.00 3.42 -1.89
CA THR A 197 19.79 4.03 -1.33
C THR A 197 19.29 5.16 -2.22
N GLU A 198 20.16 5.74 -3.04
CA GLU A 198 19.81 6.79 -3.97
C GLU A 198 19.23 6.22 -5.26
N ARG A 199 18.13 6.84 -5.73
CA ARG A 199 17.49 6.53 -7.03
C ARG A 199 18.39 6.83 -8.25
N THR A 200 19.58 7.40 -8.02
CA THR A 200 20.54 7.91 -9.01
C THR A 200 21.19 6.82 -9.85
N PHE A 201 21.18 5.55 -9.40
CA PHE A 201 21.67 4.42 -10.19
C PHE A 201 20.96 4.28 -11.55
N PHE A 202 19.74 4.80 -11.69
CA PHE A 202 18.91 4.70 -12.90
C PHE A 202 18.59 6.01 -13.59
N ASN A 203 19.18 7.13 -13.17
CA ASN A 203 18.98 8.41 -13.82
C ASN A 203 20.28 8.87 -14.49
N PRO A 204 20.63 8.34 -15.67
CA PRO A 204 21.79 8.80 -16.43
C PRO A 204 21.74 10.31 -16.74
N ASN A 205 20.55 10.92 -16.68
CA ASN A 205 20.37 12.35 -16.97
C ASN A 205 20.79 13.28 -15.83
N ASN A 206 21.18 12.77 -14.67
CA ASN A 206 21.83 13.61 -13.66
C ASN A 206 23.35 13.67 -13.93
N LYS A 207 23.70 14.44 -14.97
CA LYS A 207 25.03 14.97 -15.31
C LYS A 207 26.12 14.01 -15.86
N MET A 208 25.80 12.83 -16.38
CA MET A 208 26.82 12.02 -17.08
C MET A 208 26.70 12.18 -18.59
N GLN A 209 27.84 12.29 -19.28
CA GLN A 209 27.88 12.30 -20.74
C GLN A 209 27.56 10.89 -21.29
N GLN A 210 26.95 10.80 -22.46
CA GLN A 210 26.57 9.53 -23.10
C GLN A 210 27.69 8.48 -23.12
N ARG A 211 28.92 8.94 -23.34
CA ARG A 211 30.14 8.11 -23.36
C ARG A 211 30.48 7.49 -22.01
N GLU A 212 30.18 8.18 -20.92
CA GLU A 212 30.37 7.70 -19.54
C GLU A 212 29.31 6.66 -19.18
N ILE A 213 28.08 6.84 -19.66
CA ILE A 213 26.99 5.87 -19.52
C ILE A 213 27.35 4.58 -20.25
N ASP A 214 27.81 4.67 -21.51
CA ASP A 214 28.22 3.52 -22.30
C ASP A 214 29.41 2.79 -21.68
N ALA A 215 30.43 3.52 -21.22
CA ALA A 215 31.59 2.92 -20.55
C ALA A 215 31.23 2.27 -19.20
N THR A 216 30.34 2.90 -18.44
CA THR A 216 29.86 2.38 -17.15
C THR A 216 29.01 1.12 -17.38
N PHE A 217 28.13 1.13 -18.37
CA PHE A 217 27.32 -0.01 -18.79
C PHE A 217 28.20 -1.15 -19.30
N HIS A 218 29.21 -0.86 -20.12
CA HIS A 218 30.15 -1.87 -20.62
C HIS A 218 30.99 -2.46 -19.48
N ASN A 219 31.50 -1.63 -18.57
CA ASN A 219 32.19 -2.09 -17.37
C ASN A 219 31.28 -2.96 -16.49
N TYR A 220 29.99 -2.67 -16.37
CA TYR A 220 29.07 -3.44 -15.54
C TYR A 220 28.58 -4.74 -16.19
N LEU A 221 28.42 -4.77 -17.51
CA LEU A 221 28.18 -5.99 -18.29
C LEU A 221 29.40 -6.93 -18.24
N VAL A 222 30.61 -6.37 -18.42
CA VAL A 222 31.88 -7.13 -18.34
C VAL A 222 32.11 -7.66 -16.93
N ASN A 223 31.71 -6.92 -15.89
CA ASN A 223 31.87 -7.33 -14.49
C ASN A 223 30.74 -8.21 -13.92
N ASN A 224 29.76 -8.65 -14.72
CA ASN A 224 28.67 -9.52 -14.26
C ASN A 224 27.96 -9.00 -12.98
N ILE A 225 27.73 -7.68 -12.88
CA ILE A 225 27.03 -7.14 -11.72
C ILE A 225 25.61 -7.68 -11.70
N LYS A 226 25.34 -8.68 -10.85
CA LYS A 226 23.96 -9.08 -10.57
C LYS A 226 23.36 -8.02 -9.68
N SER A 227 22.33 -7.35 -10.17
CA SER A 227 21.53 -6.43 -9.37
C SER A 227 20.62 -7.23 -8.46
N VAL A 228 20.62 -6.89 -7.18
CA VAL A 228 19.66 -7.40 -6.21
C VAL A 228 18.67 -6.29 -5.90
N LEU A 229 17.40 -6.48 -6.26
CA LEU A 229 16.34 -5.61 -5.76
C LEU A 229 15.95 -6.07 -4.37
N ILE A 230 15.91 -5.13 -3.43
CA ILE A 230 15.46 -5.37 -2.07
C ILE A 230 14.19 -4.57 -1.86
N VAL A 231 13.10 -5.26 -1.56
CA VAL A 231 11.81 -4.66 -1.25
C VAL A 231 11.53 -4.88 0.23
N PRO A 232 11.50 -3.83 1.06
CA PRO A 232 11.22 -3.96 2.48
C PRO A 232 9.78 -4.43 2.71
N LEU A 233 9.59 -5.25 3.74
CA LEU A 233 8.29 -5.72 4.19
C LEU A 233 7.91 -5.00 5.47
N PHE A 234 6.76 -4.33 5.47
CA PHE A 234 6.25 -3.59 6.61
C PHE A 234 4.94 -4.19 7.13
N THR A 235 4.71 -4.11 8.44
CA THR A 235 3.38 -4.37 9.01
C THR A 235 2.38 -3.29 8.61
N ASN A 236 1.10 -3.55 8.87
CA ASN A 236 0.02 -2.57 8.73
C ASN A 236 0.24 -1.28 9.57
N LYS A 237 1.13 -1.33 10.58
CA LYS A 237 1.53 -0.16 11.40
C LYS A 237 2.83 0.49 10.91
N ASN A 238 3.24 0.18 9.67
CA ASN A 238 4.46 0.70 9.04
C ASN A 238 5.77 0.35 9.77
N MET A 239 5.78 -0.75 10.53
CA MET A 239 6.98 -1.28 11.17
C MET A 239 7.68 -2.27 10.25
N LEU A 240 8.98 -2.06 9.98
CA LEU A 240 9.81 -2.95 9.17
C LEU A 240 9.97 -4.30 9.86
N ILE A 241 9.62 -5.39 9.17
CA ILE A 241 9.70 -6.75 9.71
C ILE A 241 10.62 -7.66 8.89
N GLY A 242 10.93 -7.28 7.66
CA GLY A 242 11.71 -8.10 6.76
C GLY A 242 11.95 -7.45 5.41
N TYR A 243 12.35 -8.26 4.43
CA TYR A 243 12.56 -7.83 3.06
C TYR A 243 12.45 -9.01 2.08
N VAL A 244 12.14 -8.71 0.83
CA VAL A 244 12.28 -9.61 -0.32
C VAL A 244 13.52 -9.19 -1.10
N GLU A 245 14.45 -10.10 -1.27
CA GLU A 245 15.62 -9.98 -2.13
C GLU A 245 15.39 -10.73 -3.43
N ILE A 246 15.42 -10.01 -4.56
CA ILE A 246 15.25 -10.57 -5.90
C ILE A 246 16.57 -10.38 -6.65
N THR A 247 17.26 -11.49 -6.90
CA THR A 247 18.52 -11.50 -7.65
C THR A 247 18.25 -11.78 -9.12
N SER A 248 18.73 -10.91 -10.00
CA SER A 248 18.64 -11.09 -11.45
C SER A 248 20.02 -11.10 -12.10
N ASN A 249 20.18 -11.89 -13.16
CA ASN A 249 21.37 -11.85 -14.00
C ASN A 249 21.35 -10.67 -14.99
N MET A 250 20.26 -9.89 -15.01
CA MET A 250 20.16 -8.65 -15.79
C MET A 250 20.30 -7.45 -14.84
N PRO A 251 20.91 -6.34 -15.28
CA PRO A 251 21.11 -5.15 -14.44
C PRO A 251 19.80 -4.52 -13.95
N ASN A 252 18.65 -4.84 -14.56
CA ASN A 252 17.38 -4.20 -14.26
C ASN A 252 16.16 -5.14 -14.31
N LEU A 253 16.26 -6.36 -13.73
CA LEU A 253 15.11 -7.27 -13.50
C LEU A 253 14.07 -7.25 -14.63
N GLY A 254 14.46 -7.61 -15.88
CA GLY A 254 13.57 -7.65 -17.05
C GLY A 254 13.74 -6.52 -18.08
N ASN A 255 14.97 -6.24 -18.53
CA ASN A 255 15.24 -5.12 -19.44
C ASN A 255 14.80 -5.43 -20.88
N SER A 256 14.13 -4.51 -21.60
CA SER A 256 14.16 -4.52 -23.08
C SER A 256 15.15 -3.52 -23.68
N TYR A 257 16.07 -3.03 -22.85
CA TYR A 257 17.27 -2.17 -23.00
C TYR A 257 17.19 -0.75 -22.41
N LEU A 258 16.02 -0.13 -22.29
CA LEU A 258 15.91 1.34 -22.35
C LEU A 258 14.62 1.84 -21.68
N SER A 259 14.66 2.26 -20.41
CA SER A 259 13.63 3.15 -19.88
C SER A 259 14.20 4.08 -18.82
N ASN A 260 14.10 5.40 -19.05
CA ASN A 260 14.52 6.46 -18.12
C ASN A 260 13.73 6.48 -16.79
N ASP A 261 12.77 5.57 -16.62
CA ASP A 261 11.87 5.51 -15.48
C ASP A 261 11.54 4.04 -15.12
N ILE A 262 12.23 3.51 -14.12
CA ILE A 262 12.05 2.16 -13.60
C ILE A 262 10.68 1.97 -12.91
N GLU A 263 10.08 3.05 -12.43
CA GLU A 263 8.75 3.07 -11.82
C GLU A 263 7.65 3.27 -12.88
N SER A 264 8.00 3.33 -14.16
CA SER A 264 7.01 3.36 -15.24
C SER A 264 6.21 2.07 -15.31
N SER A 265 5.07 2.10 -15.99
CA SER A 265 4.22 0.92 -16.22
C SER A 265 4.92 -0.22 -16.94
N ASN A 266 6.02 0.07 -17.64
CA ASN A 266 6.82 -0.89 -18.39
C ASN A 266 8.10 -1.33 -17.63
N GLY A 267 8.32 -0.77 -16.43
CA GLY A 267 9.43 -1.13 -15.53
C GLY A 267 8.98 -2.05 -14.40
N ILE A 268 9.57 -1.91 -13.21
CA ILE A 268 9.28 -2.77 -12.05
C ILE A 268 8.03 -2.34 -11.26
N SER A 269 7.30 -1.31 -11.69
CA SER A 269 6.15 -0.79 -10.93
C SER A 269 5.05 -1.82 -10.70
N ALA A 270 4.76 -2.66 -11.70
CA ALA A 270 3.81 -3.76 -11.57
C ALA A 270 4.29 -4.80 -10.54
N LEU A 271 5.60 -5.09 -10.53
CA LEU A 271 6.22 -5.97 -9.55
C LEU A 271 6.16 -5.37 -8.15
N LEU A 272 6.49 -4.09 -7.98
CA LEU A 272 6.42 -3.41 -6.67
C LEU A 272 4.98 -3.39 -6.14
N ALA A 273 4.00 -3.07 -6.98
CA ALA A 273 2.59 -3.10 -6.61
C ALA A 273 2.10 -4.51 -6.26
N PHE A 274 2.56 -5.52 -7.00
CA PHE A 274 2.29 -6.93 -6.69
C PHE A 274 2.89 -7.33 -5.35
N LEU A 275 4.16 -6.98 -5.08
CA LEU A 275 4.84 -7.30 -3.82
C LEU A 275 4.19 -6.59 -2.64
N GLU A 276 3.81 -5.32 -2.80
CA GLU A 276 3.06 -4.57 -1.80
C GLU A 276 1.74 -5.28 -1.48
N SER A 277 0.91 -5.57 -2.49
CA SER A 277 -0.36 -6.26 -2.29
C SER A 277 -0.21 -7.67 -1.70
N SER A 278 0.79 -8.42 -2.16
CA SER A 278 0.99 -9.81 -1.73
C SER A 278 1.65 -9.88 -0.35
N SER A 279 2.39 -8.84 0.05
CA SER A 279 2.98 -8.75 1.38
C SER A 279 1.94 -8.64 2.49
N GLU A 280 0.84 -7.90 2.25
CA GLU A 280 -0.26 -7.80 3.21
C GLU A 280 -0.94 -9.17 3.42
N ASP A 281 -1.23 -9.88 2.33
CA ASP A 281 -1.83 -11.23 2.37
C ASP A 281 -0.88 -12.24 3.03
N PHE A 282 0.42 -12.14 2.76
CA PHE A 282 1.46 -12.98 3.38
C PHE A 282 1.61 -12.71 4.89
N ILE A 283 1.67 -11.45 5.31
CA ILE A 283 1.72 -11.07 6.73
C ILE A 283 0.50 -11.58 7.46
N PHE A 284 -0.68 -11.39 6.87
CA PHE A 284 -1.93 -11.91 7.40
C PHE A 284 -1.89 -13.42 7.62
N ASN A 285 -1.40 -14.18 6.64
CA ASN A 285 -1.32 -15.64 6.73
C ASN A 285 -0.39 -16.12 7.85
N MET A 286 0.69 -15.39 8.12
CA MET A 286 1.51 -15.68 9.30
C MET A 286 0.78 -15.33 10.59
N GLU A 287 0.11 -14.18 10.66
CA GLU A 287 -0.62 -13.76 11.86
C GLU A 287 -1.74 -14.74 12.22
N ILE A 288 -2.52 -15.17 11.24
CA ILE A 288 -3.66 -16.08 11.48
C ILE A 288 -3.23 -17.48 11.91
N ALA A 289 -2.07 -17.96 11.45
CA ALA A 289 -1.54 -19.27 11.85
C ALA A 289 -1.22 -19.35 13.35
N TYR A 290 -1.10 -18.20 14.02
CA TYR A 290 -0.84 -18.08 15.46
C TYR A 290 -2.06 -17.61 16.27
N VAL A 291 -3.20 -17.41 15.62
CA VAL A 291 -4.46 -17.15 16.33
C VAL A 291 -4.90 -18.44 17.01
N LYS A 292 -5.04 -18.40 18.34
CA LYS A 292 -5.46 -19.55 19.15
C LYS A 292 -6.94 -19.50 19.49
N ASP A 293 -7.43 -18.33 19.88
CA ASP A 293 -8.77 -18.17 20.43
C ASP A 293 -9.66 -17.35 19.49
N TRP A 294 -10.75 -17.98 19.04
CA TRP A 294 -11.77 -17.38 18.19
C TRP A 294 -13.05 -17.19 19.00
N TYR A 295 -13.51 -15.95 19.12
CA TYR A 295 -14.81 -15.62 19.67
C TYR A 295 -15.88 -15.73 18.58
N LYS A 296 -16.89 -16.57 18.81
CA LYS A 296 -18.05 -16.67 17.92
C LYS A 296 -18.99 -15.48 18.13
N MET A 297 -19.07 -14.61 17.14
CA MET A 297 -19.93 -13.42 17.17
C MET A 297 -21.39 -13.75 16.85
N ALA A 298 -21.61 -14.58 15.83
CA ALA A 298 -22.95 -14.92 15.36
C ALA A 298 -22.95 -16.23 14.56
N ASP A 299 -24.05 -16.99 14.65
CA ASP A 299 -24.28 -18.14 13.79
C ASP A 299 -24.51 -17.74 12.33
N LYS A 300 -25.20 -16.62 12.13
CA LYS A 300 -25.64 -16.19 10.82
C LYS A 300 -25.94 -14.71 10.78
N GLU A 301 -25.33 -14.03 9.82
CA GLU A 301 -25.56 -12.63 9.53
C GLU A 301 -25.70 -12.36 8.03
N THR A 302 -26.30 -11.24 7.70
CA THR A 302 -26.50 -10.84 6.30
C THR A 302 -25.26 -10.12 5.78
N ILE A 303 -24.77 -10.55 4.62
CA ILE A 303 -23.76 -9.78 3.88
C ILE A 303 -24.47 -8.62 3.21
N ARG A 304 -24.09 -7.39 3.59
CA ARG A 304 -24.63 -6.16 3.03
C ARG A 304 -24.10 -5.90 1.64
N ASP A 305 -22.77 -5.94 1.50
CA ASP A 305 -22.10 -5.63 0.25
C ASP A 305 -20.80 -6.40 0.06
N LEU A 306 -20.47 -6.64 -1.21
CA LEU A 306 -19.18 -7.14 -1.66
C LEU A 306 -18.56 -6.11 -2.60
N SER A 307 -17.25 -5.97 -2.52
CA SER A 307 -16.49 -5.20 -3.49
C SER A 307 -16.21 -5.99 -4.77
N GLU A 308 -15.96 -5.28 -5.86
CA GLU A 308 -15.71 -5.80 -7.20
C GLU A 308 -14.55 -6.79 -7.28
N ASP A 309 -13.52 -6.61 -6.45
CA ASP A 309 -12.38 -7.52 -6.33
C ASP A 309 -12.64 -8.72 -5.39
N GLY A 310 -13.86 -8.84 -4.84
CA GLY A 310 -14.25 -9.90 -3.92
C GLY A 310 -13.59 -9.84 -2.54
N LYS A 311 -12.65 -8.90 -2.29
CA LYS A 311 -11.89 -8.84 -1.05
C LYS A 311 -12.55 -8.01 0.04
N GLY A 312 -13.35 -7.01 -0.29
CA GLY A 312 -13.98 -6.11 0.67
C GLY A 312 -15.42 -6.52 0.97
N VAL A 313 -15.71 -6.97 2.19
CA VAL A 313 -17.06 -7.44 2.58
C VAL A 313 -17.64 -6.59 3.71
N GLY A 314 -18.87 -6.12 3.54
CA GLY A 314 -19.66 -5.51 4.60
C GLY A 314 -20.64 -6.51 5.18
N ILE A 315 -20.56 -6.78 6.48
CA ILE A 315 -21.42 -7.76 7.15
C ILE A 315 -22.25 -7.03 8.20
N TYR A 316 -23.56 -7.22 8.20
CA TYR A 316 -24.38 -6.73 9.30
C TYR A 316 -24.08 -7.51 10.57
N TYR A 317 -24.18 -6.87 11.74
CA TYR A 317 -24.12 -7.60 13.01
C TYR A 317 -25.22 -7.13 13.94
N SER A 318 -25.77 -8.09 14.69
CA SER A 318 -26.83 -7.90 15.67
C SER A 318 -26.42 -8.20 17.12
N GLY A 319 -25.13 -8.52 17.33
CA GLY A 319 -24.55 -8.82 18.64
C GLY A 319 -24.23 -7.59 19.50
N LYS A 320 -23.73 -7.85 20.73
CA LYS A 320 -23.22 -6.82 21.65
C LYS A 320 -22.11 -6.00 20.97
N ASP A 321 -22.04 -4.71 21.30
CA ASP A 321 -20.92 -3.86 20.88
C ASP A 321 -19.65 -4.29 21.62
N ILE A 322 -18.82 -5.08 20.94
CA ILE A 322 -17.50 -5.53 21.39
C ILE A 322 -16.38 -4.79 20.66
N SER A 323 -16.68 -3.65 20.04
CA SER A 323 -15.73 -2.92 19.18
C SER A 323 -14.50 -2.43 19.93
N GLU A 324 -14.61 -2.18 21.23
CA GLU A 324 -13.47 -1.83 22.10
C GLU A 324 -12.53 -3.02 22.34
N GLN A 325 -13.08 -4.24 22.43
CA GLN A 325 -12.30 -5.47 22.62
C GLN A 325 -11.61 -5.91 21.31
N TYR A 326 -12.28 -5.69 20.17
CA TYR A 326 -11.79 -6.11 18.86
C TYR A 326 -11.67 -4.91 17.90
N PRO A 327 -10.56 -4.16 17.96
CA PRO A 327 -10.35 -2.98 17.13
C PRO A 327 -10.09 -3.34 15.66
N ALA A 328 -9.96 -2.33 14.80
CA ALA A 328 -9.50 -2.53 13.42
C ALA A 328 -8.14 -3.25 13.39
N GLY A 329 -7.99 -4.19 12.46
CA GLY A 329 -6.86 -5.13 12.37
C GLY A 329 -7.11 -6.50 13.04
N SER A 330 -8.17 -6.62 13.86
CA SER A 330 -8.59 -7.91 14.43
C SER A 330 -8.91 -8.92 13.34
N LYS A 331 -8.62 -10.20 13.62
CA LYS A 331 -8.79 -11.28 12.66
C LYS A 331 -10.25 -11.72 12.64
N ILE A 332 -10.83 -11.87 11.46
CA ILE A 332 -12.22 -12.26 11.29
C ILE A 332 -12.30 -13.49 10.38
N SER A 333 -13.23 -14.39 10.68
CA SER A 333 -13.56 -15.50 9.81
C SER A 333 -15.07 -15.67 9.70
N PHE A 334 -15.52 -16.10 8.53
CA PHE A 334 -16.93 -16.40 8.28
C PHE A 334 -17.06 -17.33 7.09
N GLN A 335 -18.20 -18.00 7.00
CA GLN A 335 -18.50 -18.95 5.94
C GLN A 335 -19.53 -18.37 4.98
N ILE A 336 -19.32 -18.56 3.69
CA ILE A 336 -20.34 -18.37 2.65
C ILE A 336 -20.61 -19.72 2.01
N SER A 337 -21.88 -20.09 1.89
CA SER A 337 -22.28 -21.26 1.10
C SER A 337 -22.41 -20.87 -0.38
N ILE A 338 -21.62 -21.50 -1.25
CA ILE A 338 -21.67 -21.33 -2.71
C ILE A 338 -21.92 -22.71 -3.31
N ASN A 339 -22.99 -22.87 -4.11
CA ASN A 339 -23.36 -24.16 -4.71
C ASN A 339 -23.40 -25.33 -3.72
N ASN A 340 -24.01 -25.11 -2.54
CA ASN A 340 -24.10 -26.07 -1.43
C ASN A 340 -22.75 -26.50 -0.80
N GLN A 341 -21.65 -25.83 -1.13
CA GLN A 341 -20.35 -26.01 -0.49
C GLN A 341 -20.05 -24.81 0.41
N ALA A 342 -19.60 -25.07 1.63
CA ALA A 342 -19.19 -24.02 2.56
C ALA A 342 -17.73 -23.63 2.29
N TYR A 343 -17.50 -22.32 2.12
CA TYR A 343 -16.18 -21.72 1.98
C TYR A 343 -15.91 -20.84 3.18
N THR A 344 -14.82 -21.09 3.91
CA THR A 344 -14.41 -20.27 5.05
C THR A 344 -13.45 -19.20 4.58
N PHE A 345 -13.85 -17.95 4.74
CA PHE A 345 -13.05 -16.78 4.42
C PHE A 345 -12.38 -16.23 5.67
N PHE A 346 -11.15 -15.79 5.50
CA PHE A 346 -10.34 -15.20 6.55
C PHE A 346 -9.92 -13.79 6.15
N GLY A 347 -10.07 -12.85 7.07
CA GLY A 347 -9.80 -11.45 6.81
C GLY A 347 -9.40 -10.64 8.02
N ASN A 348 -9.10 -9.37 7.77
CA ASN A 348 -8.93 -8.35 8.80
C ASN A 348 -10.19 -7.49 8.89
N LEU A 349 -10.56 -7.12 10.12
CA LEU A 349 -11.55 -6.10 10.35
C LEU A 349 -10.99 -4.72 9.98
N LYS A 350 -11.64 -4.01 9.07
CA LYS A 350 -11.29 -2.62 8.69
C LYS A 350 -11.97 -1.59 9.59
N GLY A 351 -13.11 -1.92 10.18
CA GLY A 351 -13.75 -1.08 11.18
C GLY A 351 -15.20 -1.42 11.46
N TRP A 352 -15.75 -0.74 12.47
CA TRP A 352 -17.12 -0.87 12.92
C TRP A 352 -17.93 0.37 12.52
N LYS A 353 -19.17 0.16 12.11
CA LYS A 353 -20.18 1.22 12.08
C LYS A 353 -21.27 0.82 13.06
N LYS A 354 -21.46 1.64 14.10
CA LYS A 354 -22.53 1.44 15.07
C LYS A 354 -23.90 1.53 14.37
N PRO A 355 -24.94 0.86 14.89
CA PRO A 355 -26.29 1.01 14.38
C PRO A 355 -26.69 2.48 14.38
N LYS A 356 -27.36 2.93 13.32
CA LYS A 356 -27.97 4.27 13.29
C LYS A 356 -29.22 4.29 14.18
N PRO A 357 -29.62 5.45 14.73
CA PRO A 357 -30.90 5.56 15.43
C PRO A 357 -32.05 5.02 14.57
N GLY A 358 -32.85 4.10 15.12
CA GLY A 358 -33.93 3.41 14.41
C GLY A 358 -33.54 2.11 13.68
N PHE A 359 -32.26 1.71 13.69
CA PHE A 359 -31.79 0.43 13.14
C PHE A 359 -31.19 -0.43 14.25
N SER A 360 -31.53 -1.72 14.27
CA SER A 360 -31.04 -2.69 15.27
C SER A 360 -29.69 -3.32 14.92
N LYS A 361 -29.17 -3.10 13.70
CA LYS A 361 -27.94 -3.74 13.22
C LYS A 361 -26.84 -2.72 12.93
N GLY A 362 -25.64 -3.05 13.39
CA GLY A 362 -24.40 -2.36 13.01
C GLY A 362 -23.79 -3.00 11.76
N ILE A 363 -22.64 -2.48 11.31
CA ILE A 363 -21.94 -2.98 10.13
C ILE A 363 -20.46 -3.19 10.40
N LEU A 364 -19.96 -4.36 10.06
CA LEU A 364 -18.54 -4.72 10.04
C LEU A 364 -18.01 -4.48 8.62
N GLY A 365 -16.96 -3.67 8.50
CA GLY A 365 -16.16 -3.63 7.28
C GLY A 365 -15.01 -4.61 7.40
N THR A 366 -14.87 -5.52 6.45
CA THR A 366 -13.84 -6.58 6.47
C THR A 366 -13.07 -6.60 5.16
N LYS A 367 -11.79 -6.98 5.21
CA LYS A 367 -10.95 -7.29 4.05
C LYS A 367 -10.53 -8.75 4.12
N ILE A 368 -11.00 -9.56 3.18
CA ILE A 368 -10.60 -10.95 2.97
C ILE A 368 -9.18 -10.98 2.40
N HIS A 369 -8.37 -11.88 2.94
CA HIS A 369 -7.01 -12.17 2.51
C HIS A 369 -6.86 -13.60 2.01
N SER A 370 -7.59 -14.55 2.59
CA SER A 370 -7.50 -15.96 2.23
C SER A 370 -8.83 -16.70 2.39
N CYS A 371 -8.90 -17.88 1.78
CA CYS A 371 -10.00 -18.83 1.89
C CYS A 371 -9.39 -20.22 2.16
N ASP A 372 -10.09 -21.04 2.94
CA ASP A 372 -9.70 -22.43 3.20
C ASP A 372 -9.63 -23.28 1.92
N ILE A 373 -10.53 -23.02 0.98
CA ILE A 373 -10.63 -23.76 -0.28
C ILE A 373 -10.06 -22.92 -1.44
N PRO A 374 -9.19 -23.50 -2.28
CA PRO A 374 -8.70 -22.84 -3.49
C PRO A 374 -9.84 -22.28 -4.34
N ASN A 375 -9.61 -21.13 -4.98
CA ASN A 375 -10.56 -20.42 -5.85
C ASN A 375 -11.78 -19.81 -5.14
N GLY A 376 -11.95 -19.97 -3.83
CA GLY A 376 -13.08 -19.36 -3.11
C GLY A 376 -13.14 -17.84 -3.26
N ILE A 377 -11.99 -17.15 -3.23
CA ILE A 377 -11.91 -15.70 -3.46
C ILE A 377 -12.30 -15.35 -4.90
N GLU A 378 -11.81 -16.12 -5.88
CA GLU A 378 -12.09 -15.90 -7.30
C GLU A 378 -13.59 -16.09 -7.60
N LEU A 379 -14.25 -17.07 -6.97
CA LEU A 379 -15.70 -17.27 -7.08
C LEU A 379 -16.49 -16.07 -6.55
N VAL A 380 -16.12 -15.56 -5.37
CA VAL A 380 -16.75 -14.36 -4.78
C VAL A 380 -16.50 -13.13 -5.65
N GLN A 381 -15.30 -12.98 -6.20
CA GLN A 381 -14.95 -11.91 -7.12
C GLN A 381 -15.79 -11.98 -8.41
N HIS A 382 -15.91 -13.14 -9.04
CA HIS A 382 -16.75 -13.32 -10.22
C HIS A 382 -18.21 -13.00 -9.94
N TYR A 383 -18.73 -13.47 -8.80
CA TYR A 383 -20.08 -13.15 -8.39
C TYR A 383 -20.28 -11.65 -8.19
N ALA A 384 -19.38 -10.98 -7.45
CA ALA A 384 -19.45 -9.55 -7.22
C ALA A 384 -19.37 -8.75 -8.53
N ALA A 385 -18.46 -9.12 -9.43
CA ALA A 385 -18.33 -8.50 -10.75
C ALA A 385 -19.62 -8.62 -11.58
N ASN A 386 -20.24 -9.80 -11.61
CA ASN A 386 -21.49 -10.03 -12.34
C ASN A 386 -22.66 -9.21 -11.79
N VAL A 387 -22.81 -9.14 -10.46
CA VAL A 387 -23.88 -8.34 -9.83
C VAL A 387 -23.67 -6.84 -10.10
N ILE A 388 -22.42 -6.36 -10.09
CA ILE A 388 -22.10 -4.95 -10.36
C ILE A 388 -22.30 -4.60 -11.83
N GLN A 389 -21.93 -5.50 -12.76
CA GLN A 389 -22.06 -5.27 -14.20
C GLN A 389 -23.51 -5.38 -14.68
N GLY A 390 -24.33 -6.25 -14.07
CA GLY A 390 -25.76 -6.36 -14.38
C GLY A 390 -26.65 -5.29 -13.73
N ALA A 391 -26.09 -4.43 -12.87
CA ALA A 391 -26.79 -3.30 -12.24
C ALA A 391 -26.51 -1.95 -12.92
N LEU A 392 -25.68 -1.94 -13.96
CA LEU A 392 -25.43 -0.82 -14.89
C LEU A 392 -26.24 -1.02 -16.16
#